data_AF-A0A2M7ZQ91-F1
#
_entry.id   AF-A0A2M7ZQ91-F1
#
_cell.length_a   1.000
_cell.length_b   1.000
_cell.length_c   1.000
_cell.angle_alpha   90.00
_cell.angle_beta   90.00
_cell.angle_gamma   90.00
#
_symmetry.space_group_name_H-M   'P 1'
#
loop_
_entity.id
_entity.type
_entity.pdbx_description
1 polymer ?
#
loop_
_entity_poly.entity_id
_entity_poly.type
_entity_poly.pdbx_seq_one_letter_code
_entity_poly.pdbx_strand_id
1 'polypeptide(L)'
;MANKTKSNTSRTKYITAADALALSIPERIQLVEEIWDTIASKTEAIEVTEEEKKIIDERLESYYRDPDLGSSWEEVYNRIVKKVKG
;
A
#
# COMPACT_ATOMS: atom_id res chain seq x y z
N MET A 1 31.91 -43.73 18.24
CA MET A 1 31.65 -43.35 16.83
C MET A 1 30.71 -42.17 16.83
N ALA A 2 31.02 -41.15 16.02
CA ALA A 2 30.41 -39.83 16.06
C ALA A 2 29.31 -39.66 15.00
N ASN A 3 28.28 -38.89 15.31
CA ASN A 3 27.40 -38.27 14.32
C ASN A 3 26.73 -37.03 14.92
N LYS A 4 27.44 -35.90 14.76
CA LYS A 4 26.92 -34.54 14.84
C LYS A 4 25.84 -34.35 13.77
N THR A 5 24.58 -34.29 14.14
CA THR A 5 23.56 -33.59 13.36
C THR A 5 23.49 -32.14 13.85
N LYS A 6 24.36 -31.30 13.28
CA LYS A 6 24.17 -29.85 13.34
C LYS A 6 23.07 -29.50 12.34
N SER A 7 21.82 -29.44 12.81
CA SER A 7 20.74 -28.83 12.05
C SER A 7 21.07 -27.35 11.87
N ASN A 8 21.51 -26.99 10.66
CA ASN A 8 21.89 -25.63 10.31
C ASN A 8 20.60 -24.87 9.95
N THR A 9 19.88 -24.41 10.96
CA THR A 9 18.73 -23.53 10.76
C THR A 9 19.25 -22.15 10.39
N SER A 10 19.26 -21.83 9.09
CA SER A 10 19.47 -20.47 8.60
C SER A 10 18.51 -19.54 9.31
N ARG A 11 19.03 -18.66 10.18
CA ARG A 11 18.21 -17.61 10.79
C ARG A 11 17.70 -16.71 9.68
N THR A 12 16.41 -16.73 9.42
CA THR A 12 15.74 -15.69 8.65
C THR A 12 16.03 -14.37 9.34
N LYS A 13 16.73 -13.47 8.65
CA LYS A 13 16.98 -12.12 9.14
C LYS A 13 15.67 -11.34 9.00
N TYR A 14 15.03 -11.04 10.11
CA TYR A 14 13.87 -10.16 10.12
C TYR A 14 14.32 -8.73 9.85
N ILE A 15 13.71 -8.10 8.86
CA ILE A 15 13.85 -6.66 8.60
C ILE A 15 12.80 -5.93 9.44
N THR A 16 13.20 -4.84 10.06
CA THR A 16 12.29 -3.92 10.75
C THR A 16 11.81 -2.85 9.78
N ALA A 17 10.70 -2.18 10.10
CA ALA A 17 10.26 -1.03 9.32
C ALA A 17 11.31 0.11 9.32
N ALA A 18 12.14 0.20 10.37
CA ALA A 18 13.23 1.16 10.42
C ALA A 18 14.35 0.84 9.40
N ASP A 19 14.61 -0.44 9.12
CA ASP A 19 15.60 -0.85 8.12
C ASP A 19 15.18 -0.40 6.71
N ALA A 20 13.88 -0.35 6.42
CA ALA A 20 13.37 0.16 5.15
C ALA A 20 13.71 1.65 4.94
N LEU A 21 13.93 2.43 5.99
CA LEU A 21 14.29 3.85 5.88
C LEU A 21 15.75 4.06 5.40
N ALA A 22 16.60 3.04 5.55
CA ALA A 22 17.97 3.07 5.05
C ALA A 22 18.08 2.77 3.55
N LEU A 23 17.01 2.30 2.92
CA LEU A 23 16.93 2.05 1.49
C LEU A 23 16.81 3.36 0.70
N SER A 24 17.27 3.33 -0.55
CA SER A 24 17.02 4.43 -1.49
C SER A 24 15.50 4.61 -1.73
N ILE A 25 15.09 5.76 -2.29
CA ILE A 25 13.67 6.01 -2.59
C ILE A 25 13.11 4.94 -3.54
N PRO A 26 13.77 4.57 -4.66
CA PRO A 26 13.27 3.52 -5.55
C PRO A 26 13.10 2.18 -4.84
N GLU A 27 14.08 1.76 -4.03
CA GLU A 27 14.02 0.50 -3.28
C GLU A 27 12.90 0.50 -2.24
N ARG A 28 12.61 1.65 -1.61
CA ARG A 28 11.44 1.78 -0.72
C ARG A 28 10.13 1.62 -1.46
N ILE A 29 10.01 2.22 -2.64
CA ILE A 29 8.81 2.11 -3.47
C ILE A 29 8.59 0.64 -3.86
N GLN A 30 9.64 -0.02 -4.33
CA GLN A 30 9.59 -1.44 -4.69
C GLN A 30 9.21 -2.32 -3.48
N LEU A 31 9.80 -2.08 -2.31
CA LEU A 31 9.46 -2.83 -1.10
C LEU A 31 7.99 -2.64 -0.69
N VAL A 32 7.45 -1.41 -0.83
CA VAL A 32 6.03 -1.13 -0.57
C VAL A 32 5.14 -1.90 -1.54
N GLU A 33 5.49 -1.93 -2.83
CA GLU A 33 4.77 -2.69 -3.86
C GLU A 33 4.76 -4.19 -3.57
N GLU A 34 5.92 -4.78 -3.28
CA GLU A 34 6.04 -6.22 -2.97
C GLU A 34 5.23 -6.63 -1.72
N ILE A 35 5.23 -5.77 -0.69
CA ILE A 35 4.40 -5.98 0.50
C ILE A 35 2.92 -5.89 0.13
N TRP A 36 2.54 -4.90 -0.68
CA TRP A 36 1.16 -4.69 -1.09
C TRP A 36 0.63 -5.86 -1.91
N ASP A 37 1.40 -6.39 -2.86
CA ASP A 37 1.05 -7.58 -3.66
C ASP A 37 0.88 -8.82 -2.77
N THR A 38 1.73 -8.97 -1.74
CA THR A 38 1.61 -10.07 -0.78
C THR A 38 0.34 -9.97 0.07
N ILE A 39 -0.11 -8.75 0.39
CA ILE A 39 -1.37 -8.53 1.11
C ILE A 39 -2.54 -8.81 0.17
N ALA A 40 -2.55 -8.21 -1.02
CA ALA A 40 -3.60 -8.37 -2.02
C ALA A 40 -3.83 -9.83 -2.41
N SER A 41 -2.76 -10.63 -2.52
CA SER A 41 -2.86 -12.06 -2.83
C SER A 41 -3.43 -12.93 -1.70
N LYS A 42 -3.44 -12.44 -0.46
CA LYS A 42 -3.94 -13.16 0.73
C LYS A 42 -5.30 -12.66 1.21
N THR A 43 -5.68 -11.45 0.84
CA THR A 43 -6.99 -10.88 1.16
C THR A 43 -8.05 -11.54 0.28
N GLU A 44 -9.09 -12.07 0.90
CA GLU A 44 -10.29 -12.49 0.16
C GLU A 44 -10.81 -11.29 -0.63
N ALA A 45 -11.22 -11.52 -1.88
CA ALA A 45 -11.75 -10.46 -2.70
C ALA A 45 -12.89 -9.77 -1.96
N ILE A 46 -12.72 -8.48 -1.66
CA ILE A 46 -13.82 -7.66 -1.15
C ILE A 46 -14.82 -7.59 -2.30
N GLU A 47 -15.99 -8.20 -2.11
CA GLU A 47 -17.07 -8.11 -3.08
C GLU A 47 -17.53 -6.65 -3.16
N VAL A 48 -17.22 -6.01 -4.28
CA VAL A 48 -17.73 -4.68 -4.60
C VAL A 48 -19.10 -4.86 -5.23
N THR A 49 -20.13 -4.27 -4.63
CA THR A 49 -21.50 -4.41 -5.16
C THR A 49 -21.65 -3.65 -6.48
N GLU A 50 -22.67 -3.99 -7.26
CA GLU A 50 -22.94 -3.29 -8.53
C GLU A 50 -23.26 -1.80 -8.29
N GLU A 51 -23.87 -1.47 -7.15
CA GLU A 51 -24.11 -0.09 -6.75
C GLU A 51 -22.81 0.67 -6.48
N GLU A 52 -21.85 0.04 -5.80
CA GLU A 52 -20.54 0.65 -5.53
C GLU A 52 -19.74 0.85 -6.82
N LYS A 53 -19.75 -0.13 -7.73
CA LYS A 53 -19.13 0.01 -9.07
C LYS A 53 -19.74 1.16 -9.84
N LYS A 54 -21.08 1.26 -9.85
CA LYS A 54 -21.80 2.34 -10.51
C LYS A 54 -21.38 3.72 -9.99
N ILE A 55 -21.21 3.87 -8.68
CA ILE A 55 -20.74 5.13 -8.08
C ILE A 55 -19.32 5.48 -8.58
N ILE A 56 -18.44 4.48 -8.70
CA ILE A 56 -17.08 4.68 -9.21
C ILE A 56 -17.12 5.11 -10.68
N ASP A 57 -17.91 4.43 -11.50
CA ASP A 57 -18.08 4.74 -12.93
C ASP A 57 -18.64 6.15 -13.14
N GLU A 58 -19.69 6.53 -12.40
CA GLU A 58 -20.28 7.87 -12.46
C GLU A 58 -19.29 8.98 -12.07
N ARG A 59 -18.46 8.72 -11.05
CA ARG A 59 -17.41 9.66 -10.62
C ARG A 59 -16.30 9.77 -11.66
N LEU A 60 -15.93 8.65 -12.28
CA LEU A 60 -14.91 8.62 -13.31
C LEU A 60 -15.37 9.34 -14.58
N GLU A 61 -16.60 9.11 -15.03
CA GLU A 61 -17.21 9.84 -16.14
C GLU A 61 -17.29 11.34 -15.87
N SER A 62 -17.66 11.72 -14.64
CA SER A 62 -17.71 13.13 -14.26
C SER A 62 -16.34 13.79 -14.34
N TYR A 63 -15.29 13.11 -13.85
CA TYR A 63 -13.92 13.56 -14.01
C TYR A 63 -13.48 13.66 -15.48
N TYR A 64 -13.85 12.71 -16.34
CA TYR A 64 -13.54 12.80 -17.77
C TYR A 64 -14.24 13.95 -18.49
N ARG A 65 -15.45 14.33 -18.04
CA ARG A 65 -16.16 15.49 -18.58
C ARG A 65 -15.57 16.81 -18.10
N ASP A 66 -15.09 16.85 -16.86
CA ASP A 66 -14.46 18.02 -16.26
C ASP A 66 -13.30 17.60 -15.34
N PRO A 67 -12.06 17.62 -15.87
CA PRO A 67 -10.86 17.23 -15.13
C PRO A 67 -10.56 18.11 -13.90
N ASP A 68 -11.16 19.29 -13.81
CA ASP A 68 -10.96 20.24 -12.71
C ASP A 68 -11.97 20.02 -11.56
N LEU A 69 -12.89 19.05 -11.66
CA LEU A 69 -13.82 18.66 -10.58
C LEU A 69 -13.11 18.11 -9.33
N GLY A 70 -11.87 17.66 -9.48
CA GLY A 70 -11.07 17.13 -8.38
C GLY A 70 -10.32 18.23 -7.62
N SER A 71 -10.18 18.07 -6.30
CA SER A 71 -9.18 18.85 -5.56
C SER A 71 -7.78 18.33 -5.88
N SER A 72 -6.82 19.25 -6.01
CA SER A 72 -5.41 18.89 -6.05
C SER A 72 -4.99 18.16 -4.77
N TRP A 73 -3.95 17.35 -4.86
CA TRP A 73 -3.42 16.66 -3.68
C TRP A 73 -3.05 17.65 -2.56
N GLU A 74 -2.50 18.80 -2.91
CA GLU A 74 -2.14 19.85 -1.94
C GLU A 74 -3.37 20.37 -1.17
N GLU A 75 -4.48 20.64 -1.85
CA GLU A 75 -5.74 21.06 -1.21
C GLU A 75 -6.30 19.98 -0.28
N VAL A 76 -6.27 18.71 -0.71
CA VAL A 76 -6.72 17.58 0.10
C VAL A 76 -5.84 17.43 1.34
N TYR A 77 -4.52 17.46 1.17
CA TYR A 77 -3.55 17.38 2.27
C TYR A 77 -3.76 18.49 3.29
N ASN A 78 -3.87 19.74 2.83
CA ASN A 78 -4.11 20.88 3.69
C ASN A 78 -5.41 20.73 4.48
N ARG A 79 -6.48 20.24 3.86
CA ARG A 79 -7.76 19.98 4.54
C ARG A 79 -7.65 18.90 5.62
N ILE A 80 -6.92 17.82 5.37
CA ILE A 80 -6.73 16.73 6.34
C ILE A 80 -5.89 17.21 7.52
N VAL A 81 -4.76 17.84 7.28
CA VAL A 81 -3.85 18.31 8.35
C VAL A 81 -4.52 19.37 9.22
N LYS A 82 -5.35 20.25 8.65
CA LYS A 82 -6.12 21.24 9.43
C LYS A 82 -7.10 20.57 10.42
N LYS A 83 -7.73 19.46 10.02
CA LYS A 83 -8.66 18.70 10.87
C LYS A 83 -7.98 17.93 12.00
N VAL A 84 -6.71 17.57 11.84
CA VAL A 84 -5.94 16.84 12.88
C VAL A 84 -5.39 17.78 13.96
N LYS A 85 -5.29 19.09 13.66
CA LYS A 85 -4.73 20.11 14.56
C LYS A 85 -5.78 20.91 15.35
N GLY A 86 -7.07 20.63 15.19
CA GLY A 86 -8.17 21.25 15.94
C GLY A 86 -8.91 20.22 16.77
#